data_AF-A0A2S4UPW9-F1
#
_entry.id   AF-A0A2S4UPW9-F1
#
_cell.length_a   1.000
_cell.length_b   1.000
_cell.length_c   1.000
_cell.angle_alpha   90.00
_cell.angle_beta   90.00
_cell.angle_gamma   90.00
#
_symmetry.space_group_name_H-M   'P 1'
#
loop_
_entity.id
_entity.type
_entity.pdbx_description
1 polymer ?
#
loop_
_entity_poly.entity_id
_entity_poly.type
_entity_poly.pdbx_seq_one_letter_code
_entity_poly.pdbx_strand_id
1 'polypeptide(L)'
;MDAVNPTVLKTTIEAIPVLTEDNFSTWKTRITALFKLGGLKDQIINGEPALNDTDNTILCAIIIAKLSTTTHKNVVNSTNEEDAQLLWRNILRRFISNEPSNRARVYFSFASIRYQKFITEVRSTLVRMEDVGIELPLDIITYDLIRRLPKSFDNIKQKITHSKDGEDIKPEVLIDHLEIHLNELKLTSGKKTYVAKTGCTTLSPQTTPRRTVSRSTLINARRT
;
A
#
# COMPACT_ATOMS: atom_id res chain seq x y z
N MET A 1 27.49 -19.90 -7.18
CA MET A 1 27.40 -18.68 -6.34
C MET A 1 28.71 -18.36 -5.60
N ASP A 2 29.75 -19.19 -5.72
CA ASP A 2 30.91 -19.17 -4.82
C ASP A 2 31.86 -17.98 -4.97
N ALA A 3 31.78 -17.26 -6.09
CA ALA A 3 32.57 -16.06 -6.34
C ALA A 3 32.01 -14.79 -5.67
N VAL A 4 30.81 -14.85 -5.08
CA VAL A 4 30.15 -13.70 -4.44
C VAL A 4 30.69 -13.50 -3.03
N ASN A 5 30.96 -12.25 -2.65
CA ASN A 5 31.34 -11.91 -1.28
C ASN A 5 30.28 -12.46 -0.27
N PRO A 6 30.68 -13.32 0.69
CA PRO A 6 29.74 -13.97 1.61
C PRO A 6 28.91 -12.98 2.45
N THR A 7 29.47 -11.83 2.83
CA THR A 7 28.78 -10.80 3.60
C THR A 7 27.70 -10.11 2.76
N VAL A 8 27.99 -9.83 1.49
CA VAL A 8 27.01 -9.25 0.56
C VAL A 8 25.89 -10.25 0.29
N LEU A 9 26.23 -11.53 0.10
CA LEU A 9 25.27 -12.60 -0.09
C LEU A 9 24.33 -12.73 1.13
N LYS A 10 24.89 -12.80 2.33
CA LYS A 10 24.12 -12.87 3.59
C LYS A 10 23.17 -11.68 3.74
N THR A 11 23.67 -10.45 3.58
CA THR A 11 22.85 -9.23 3.68
C THR A 11 21.71 -9.23 2.65
N THR A 12 21.98 -9.70 1.44
CA THR A 12 20.97 -9.78 0.37
C THR A 12 19.88 -10.80 0.71
N ILE A 13 20.24 -11.97 1.26
CA ILE A 13 19.29 -12.99 1.70
C ILE A 13 18.44 -12.48 2.86
N GLU A 14 19.03 -11.82 3.85
CA GLU A 14 18.30 -11.25 4.99
C GLU A 14 17.29 -10.18 4.56
N ALA A 15 17.62 -9.38 3.54
CA ALA A 15 16.73 -8.34 3.00
C ALA A 15 15.53 -8.89 2.19
N ILE A 16 15.51 -10.17 1.82
CA ILE A 16 14.34 -10.79 1.17
C ILE A 16 13.26 -11.01 2.23
N PRO A 17 12.06 -10.43 2.08
CA PRO A 17 10.95 -10.69 3.01
C PRO A 17 10.45 -12.13 2.88
N VAL A 18 9.66 -12.59 3.85
CA VAL A 18 8.89 -13.83 3.69
C VAL A 18 7.75 -13.59 2.70
N LEU A 19 7.62 -14.43 1.67
CA LEU A 19 6.59 -14.31 0.64
C LEU A 19 5.20 -14.62 1.19
N THR A 20 4.32 -13.64 1.06
CA THR A 20 2.89 -13.69 1.41
C THR A 20 2.02 -13.27 0.21
N GLU A 21 0.70 -13.28 0.36
CA GLU A 21 -0.25 -12.96 -0.71
C GLU A 21 -0.24 -11.46 -1.13
N ASP A 22 0.34 -10.60 -0.30
CA ASP A 22 0.32 -9.14 -0.40
C ASP A 22 1.67 -8.52 -0.79
N ASN A 23 2.78 -9.27 -0.75
CA ASN A 23 4.11 -8.71 -0.95
C ASN A 23 4.89 -9.29 -2.15
N PHE A 24 4.22 -10.04 -3.03
CA PHE A 24 4.87 -10.75 -4.14
C PHE A 24 5.76 -9.87 -5.02
N SER A 25 5.32 -8.67 -5.41
CA SER A 25 6.12 -7.77 -6.26
C SER A 25 7.45 -7.36 -5.58
N THR A 26 7.38 -6.98 -4.31
CA THR A 26 8.58 -6.66 -3.49
C THR A 26 9.48 -7.88 -3.33
N TRP A 27 8.89 -9.04 -3.02
CA TRP A 27 9.62 -10.29 -2.86
C TRP A 27 10.33 -10.70 -4.16
N LYS A 28 9.61 -10.69 -5.30
CA LYS A 28 10.11 -10.99 -6.65
C LYS A 28 11.29 -10.10 -7.00
N THR A 29 11.20 -8.81 -6.70
CA THR A 29 12.29 -7.84 -6.93
C THR A 29 13.53 -8.20 -6.13
N ARG A 30 13.38 -8.47 -4.82
CA ARG A 30 14.51 -8.77 -3.93
C ARG A 30 15.18 -10.11 -4.26
N ILE A 31 14.40 -11.16 -4.53
CA ILE A 31 14.96 -12.47 -4.87
C ILE A 31 15.58 -12.48 -6.28
N THR A 32 15.03 -11.73 -7.23
CA THR A 32 15.67 -11.56 -8.55
C THR A 32 17.00 -10.83 -8.44
N ALA A 33 17.13 -9.87 -7.51
CA ALA A 33 18.41 -9.21 -7.23
C ALA A 33 19.45 -10.20 -6.69
N LEU A 34 19.04 -11.16 -5.84
CA LEU A 34 19.90 -12.26 -5.40
C LEU A 34 20.35 -13.14 -6.59
N PHE A 35 19.45 -13.51 -7.50
CA PHE A 35 19.81 -14.29 -8.68
C PHE A 35 20.82 -13.55 -9.57
N LYS A 36 20.67 -12.23 -9.73
CA LYS A 36 21.64 -11.38 -10.44
C LYS A 36 22.99 -11.37 -9.76
N LEU A 37 23.01 -11.20 -8.44
CA LEU A 37 24.24 -11.21 -7.65
C LEU A 37 25.00 -12.54 -7.81
N GLY A 38 24.27 -13.66 -7.85
CA GLY A 38 24.84 -14.99 -8.07
C GLY A 38 25.20 -15.34 -9.52
N GLY A 39 24.86 -14.49 -10.50
CA GLY A 39 25.07 -14.79 -11.93
C GLY A 39 24.10 -15.84 -12.51
N LEU A 40 22.98 -16.12 -11.83
CA LEU A 40 22.04 -17.20 -12.16
C LEU A 40 20.69 -16.69 -12.71
N LYS A 41 20.53 -15.37 -12.86
CA LYS A 41 19.26 -14.73 -13.23
C LYS A 41 18.65 -15.33 -14.50
N ASP A 42 19.43 -15.45 -15.57
CA ASP A 42 18.90 -15.89 -16.86
C ASP A 42 18.56 -17.39 -16.85
N GLN A 43 19.37 -18.23 -16.18
CA GLN A 43 19.08 -19.64 -15.95
C GLN A 43 17.76 -19.83 -15.19
N ILE A 44 17.53 -19.03 -14.13
CA ILE A 44 16.29 -19.12 -13.34
C ILE A 44 15.07 -18.63 -14.14
N ILE A 45 15.18 -17.50 -14.83
CA ILE A 45 14.04 -16.91 -15.55
C ILE A 45 13.66 -17.74 -16.75
N ASN A 46 14.65 -18.21 -17.53
CA ASN A 46 14.40 -18.99 -18.73
C ASN A 46 14.12 -20.47 -18.41
N GLY A 47 14.59 -20.94 -17.26
CA GLY A 47 14.54 -22.36 -16.88
C GLY A 47 15.61 -23.22 -17.56
N GLU A 48 16.51 -22.62 -18.35
CA GLU A 48 17.57 -23.30 -19.08
C GLU A 48 18.82 -22.41 -19.21
N PRO A 49 20.04 -22.99 -19.23
CA PRO A 49 20.33 -24.40 -18.91
C PRO A 49 20.04 -24.74 -17.44
N ALA A 50 20.10 -26.03 -17.10
CA ALA A 50 19.96 -26.48 -15.72
C ALA A 50 21.07 -25.88 -14.83
N LEU A 51 20.73 -25.57 -13.59
CA LEU A 51 21.70 -25.17 -12.58
C LEU A 51 22.61 -26.36 -12.23
N ASN A 52 23.84 -26.07 -11.81
CA ASN A 52 24.64 -27.10 -11.14
C ASN A 52 24.03 -27.45 -9.76
N ASP A 53 24.37 -28.63 -9.25
CA ASP A 53 23.79 -29.18 -8.02
C ASP A 53 23.96 -28.26 -6.80
N THR A 54 25.12 -27.61 -6.67
CA THR A 54 25.41 -26.70 -5.56
C THR A 54 24.52 -25.46 -5.60
N ASP A 55 24.44 -24.79 -6.75
CA ASP A 55 23.61 -23.61 -6.95
C ASP A 55 22.13 -23.92 -6.82
N ASN A 56 21.70 -25.07 -7.35
CA ASN A 56 20.33 -25.55 -7.19
C ASN A 56 19.98 -25.75 -5.71
N THR A 57 20.80 -26.50 -4.97
CA THR A 57 20.58 -26.78 -3.54
C THR A 57 20.50 -25.50 -2.71
N ILE A 58 21.43 -24.56 -2.94
CA ILE A 58 21.46 -23.27 -2.24
C ILE A 58 20.18 -22.48 -2.54
N LEU A 59 19.77 -22.41 -3.81
CA LEU A 59 18.58 -21.65 -4.19
C LEU A 59 17.28 -22.28 -3.70
N CYS A 60 17.14 -23.61 -3.73
CA CYS A 60 15.99 -24.31 -3.13
C CYS A 60 15.86 -23.93 -1.65
N ALA A 61 16.95 -24.04 -0.89
CA ALA A 61 16.96 -23.70 0.54
C ALA A 61 16.55 -22.24 0.79
N ILE A 62 17.08 -21.29 0.02
CA ILE A 62 16.74 -19.87 0.15
C ILE A 62 15.28 -19.61 -0.22
N ILE A 63 14.81 -20.13 -1.36
CA ILE A 63 13.43 -19.93 -1.81
C ILE A 63 12.47 -20.47 -0.76
N ILE A 64 12.64 -21.72 -0.33
CA ILE A 64 11.78 -22.38 0.66
C ILE A 64 11.78 -21.62 1.99
N ALA A 65 12.95 -21.19 2.49
CA ALA A 65 13.07 -20.41 3.73
C ALA A 65 12.39 -19.04 3.65
N LYS A 66 12.15 -18.52 2.44
CA LYS A 66 11.47 -17.24 2.19
C LYS A 66 10.01 -17.41 1.78
N LEU A 67 9.38 -18.55 2.03
CA LEU A 67 7.94 -18.75 1.88
C LEU A 67 7.23 -18.73 3.23
N SER A 68 6.07 -18.08 3.31
CA SER A 68 5.17 -18.29 4.45
C SER A 68 4.67 -19.74 4.45
N THR A 69 4.24 -20.26 5.60
CA THR A 69 3.66 -21.61 5.69
C THR A 69 2.50 -21.82 4.71
N THR A 70 1.64 -20.81 4.55
CA THR A 70 0.51 -20.87 3.62
C THR A 70 1.00 -20.89 2.17
N THR A 71 1.95 -20.03 1.82
CA THR A 71 2.52 -19.99 0.46
C THR A 71 3.21 -21.31 0.14
N HIS A 72 4.04 -21.83 1.05
CA HIS A 72 4.75 -23.10 0.91
C HIS A 72 3.80 -24.24 0.52
N LYS A 73 2.72 -24.43 1.28
CA LYS A 73 1.71 -25.48 1.00
C LYS A 73 1.07 -25.38 -0.39
N ASN A 74 1.03 -24.18 -0.96
CA ASN A 74 0.37 -23.92 -2.24
C ASN A 74 1.31 -24.02 -3.44
N VAL A 75 2.63 -23.93 -3.26
CA VAL A 75 3.60 -23.82 -4.36
C VAL A 75 4.71 -24.87 -4.33
N VAL A 76 4.93 -25.53 -3.19
CA VAL A 76 5.94 -26.59 -3.02
C VAL A 76 5.25 -27.95 -2.97
N ASN A 77 5.82 -28.92 -3.68
CA ASN A 77 5.40 -30.31 -3.71
C ASN A 77 6.58 -31.23 -4.05
N SER A 78 6.37 -32.54 -4.00
CA SER A 78 7.42 -33.55 -4.23
C SER A 78 8.05 -33.52 -5.63
N THR A 79 7.46 -32.82 -6.61
CA THR A 79 8.04 -32.69 -7.95
C THR A 79 9.00 -31.52 -8.08
N ASN A 80 8.90 -30.50 -7.21
CA ASN A 80 9.67 -29.28 -7.34
C ASN A 80 10.51 -28.91 -6.12
N GLU A 81 10.33 -29.55 -4.96
CA GLU A 81 11.04 -29.16 -3.73
C GLU A 81 12.57 -29.21 -3.83
N GLU A 82 13.10 -30.00 -4.78
CA GLU A 82 14.53 -30.13 -5.06
C GLU A 82 14.98 -29.44 -6.36
N ASP A 83 14.12 -28.63 -7.01
CA ASP A 83 14.45 -27.92 -8.25
C ASP A 83 14.10 -26.43 -8.14
N ALA A 84 15.14 -25.58 -8.08
CA ALA A 84 14.99 -24.14 -7.89
C ALA A 84 14.31 -23.46 -9.08
N GLN A 85 14.55 -23.94 -10.31
CA GLN A 85 13.93 -23.42 -11.53
C GLN A 85 12.43 -23.77 -11.55
N LEU A 86 12.07 -24.98 -11.10
CA LEU A 86 10.68 -25.41 -11.01
C LEU A 86 9.94 -24.76 -9.84
N LEU A 87 10.59 -24.54 -8.69
CA LEU A 87 10.06 -23.71 -7.59
C LEU A 87 9.74 -22.31 -8.08
N TRP A 88 10.70 -21.64 -8.72
CA TRP A 88 10.51 -20.31 -9.27
C TRP A 88 9.32 -20.24 -10.21
N ARG A 89 9.23 -21.18 -11.16
CA ARG A 89 8.13 -21.27 -12.12
C ARG A 89 6.78 -21.49 -11.45
N ASN A 90 6.69 -22.37 -10.46
CA ASN A 90 5.44 -22.62 -9.74
C ASN A 90 5.01 -21.42 -8.90
N ILE A 91 5.96 -20.70 -8.29
CA ILE A 91 5.69 -19.45 -7.59
C ILE A 91 5.16 -18.42 -8.59
N LEU A 92 5.81 -18.21 -9.73
CA LEU A 92 5.29 -17.29 -10.75
C LEU A 92 3.87 -17.69 -11.19
N ARG A 93 3.65 -18.96 -11.52
CA ARG A 93 2.31 -19.46 -11.90
C ARG A 93 1.25 -19.17 -10.83
N ARG A 94 1.58 -19.25 -9.54
CA ARG A 94 0.63 -18.97 -8.46
C ARG A 94 0.22 -17.50 -8.37
N PHE A 95 1.15 -16.59 -8.65
CA PHE A 95 0.99 -15.16 -8.37
C PHE A 95 0.69 -14.32 -9.61
N ILE A 96 1.29 -14.63 -10.76
CA ILE A 96 1.18 -13.86 -12.02
C ILE A 96 0.48 -14.61 -13.15
N SER A 97 -0.15 -15.76 -12.86
CA SER A 97 -0.96 -16.43 -13.87
C SER A 97 -2.15 -15.56 -14.28
N ASN A 98 -2.38 -15.44 -15.59
CA ASN A 98 -3.52 -14.74 -16.18
C ASN A 98 -4.79 -15.61 -16.22
N GLU A 99 -4.77 -16.80 -15.60
CA GLU A 99 -5.93 -17.68 -15.53
C GLU A 99 -7.12 -16.97 -14.88
N PRO A 100 -8.36 -17.19 -15.36
CA PRO A 100 -9.55 -16.51 -14.87
C PRO A 100 -9.73 -16.59 -13.34
N SER A 101 -9.37 -17.71 -12.72
CA SER A 101 -9.47 -17.90 -11.27
C SER A 101 -8.49 -17.00 -10.49
N ASN A 102 -7.26 -16.82 -10.98
CA ASN A 102 -6.30 -15.94 -10.34
C ASN A 102 -6.68 -14.46 -10.55
N ARG A 103 -7.13 -14.10 -11.77
CA ARG A 103 -7.65 -12.77 -12.06
C ARG A 103 -8.85 -12.43 -11.17
N ALA A 104 -9.82 -13.35 -11.03
CA ALA A 104 -10.96 -13.15 -10.14
C ALA A 104 -10.53 -12.90 -8.69
N ARG A 105 -9.56 -13.67 -8.18
CA ARG A 105 -9.03 -13.49 -6.82
C ARG A 105 -8.36 -12.12 -6.62
N VAL A 106 -7.55 -11.67 -7.57
CA VAL A 106 -6.92 -10.34 -7.52
C VAL A 106 -7.97 -9.24 -7.62
N TYR A 107 -8.95 -9.39 -8.52
CA TYR A 107 -10.06 -8.45 -8.65
C TYR A 107 -10.93 -8.39 -7.39
N PHE A 108 -11.23 -9.51 -6.74
CA PHE A 108 -11.98 -9.50 -5.48
C PHE A 108 -11.21 -8.84 -4.35
N SER A 109 -9.89 -9.03 -4.30
CA SER A 109 -9.03 -8.29 -3.39
C SER A 109 -9.13 -6.78 -3.65
N PHE A 110 -9.06 -6.34 -4.91
CA PHE A 110 -9.31 -4.95 -5.29
C PHE A 110 -10.69 -4.50 -4.81
N ALA A 111 -11.73 -5.28 -5.11
CA ALA A 111 -13.12 -4.98 -4.76
C ALA A 111 -13.37 -4.81 -3.25
N SER A 112 -12.57 -5.50 -2.44
CA SER A 112 -12.70 -5.54 -0.98
C SER A 112 -11.94 -4.44 -0.22
N ILE A 113 -11.16 -3.60 -0.91
CA ILE A 113 -10.32 -2.57 -0.28
C ILE A 113 -11.17 -1.67 0.63
N ARG A 114 -10.72 -1.54 1.89
CA ARG A 114 -11.37 -0.70 2.91
C ARG A 114 -10.60 0.59 3.12
N TYR A 115 -11.31 1.62 3.59
CA TYR A 115 -10.73 2.96 3.74
C TYR A 115 -9.49 3.03 4.69
N GLN A 116 -9.37 2.18 5.71
CA GLN A 116 -8.31 2.28 6.73
C GLN A 116 -6.87 2.17 6.20
N LYS A 117 -6.66 1.41 5.11
CA LYS A 117 -5.36 1.23 4.45
C LYS A 117 -5.44 1.55 2.96
N PHE A 118 -6.40 2.40 2.59
CA PHE A 118 -6.85 2.60 1.22
C PHE A 118 -5.70 2.88 0.25
N ILE A 119 -4.88 3.91 0.52
CA ILE A 119 -3.79 4.32 -0.38
C ILE A 119 -2.82 3.18 -0.66
N THR A 120 -2.34 2.50 0.39
CA THR A 120 -1.35 1.43 0.24
C THR A 120 -1.95 0.19 -0.43
N GLU A 121 -3.19 -0.20 -0.06
CA GLU A 121 -3.88 -1.34 -0.66
C GLU A 121 -4.23 -1.10 -2.13
N VAL A 122 -4.64 0.12 -2.49
CA VAL A 122 -4.90 0.51 -3.89
C VAL A 122 -3.63 0.41 -4.70
N ARG A 123 -2.54 1.09 -4.30
CA ARG A 123 -1.25 1.04 -5.02
C ARG A 123 -0.76 -0.40 -5.22
N SER A 124 -0.81 -1.22 -4.16
CA SER A 124 -0.40 -2.63 -4.24
C SER A 124 -1.29 -3.43 -5.20
N THR A 125 -2.60 -3.23 -5.14
CA THR A 125 -3.53 -4.05 -5.94
C THR A 125 -3.55 -3.66 -7.42
N LEU A 126 -3.34 -2.39 -7.77
CA LEU A 126 -3.22 -1.95 -9.17
C LEU A 126 -2.05 -2.65 -9.87
N VAL A 127 -0.89 -2.69 -9.22
CA VAL A 127 0.29 -3.43 -9.73
C VAL A 127 -0.04 -4.91 -9.93
N ARG A 128 -0.72 -5.54 -8.96
CA ARG A 128 -1.11 -6.95 -9.09
C ARG A 128 -2.13 -7.18 -10.20
N MET A 129 -3.03 -6.24 -10.46
CA MET A 129 -4.01 -6.32 -11.54
C MET A 129 -3.31 -6.34 -12.90
N GLU A 130 -2.32 -5.45 -13.09
CA GLU A 130 -1.45 -5.45 -14.28
C GLU A 130 -0.67 -6.78 -14.40
N ASP A 131 -0.03 -7.23 -13.32
CA ASP A 131 0.75 -8.47 -13.27
C ASP A 131 -0.05 -9.73 -13.70
N VAL A 132 -1.38 -9.73 -13.54
CA VAL A 132 -2.26 -10.86 -13.93
C VAL A 132 -3.11 -10.58 -15.17
N GLY A 133 -2.88 -9.47 -15.88
CA GLY A 133 -3.61 -9.12 -17.11
C GLY A 133 -5.06 -8.70 -16.86
N ILE A 134 -5.34 -7.98 -15.78
CA ILE A 134 -6.61 -7.25 -15.61
C ILE A 134 -6.42 -5.85 -16.16
N GLU A 135 -6.90 -5.65 -17.37
CA GLU A 135 -6.93 -4.35 -18.04
C GLU A 135 -8.33 -3.75 -17.87
N LEU A 136 -8.41 -2.64 -17.13
CA LEU A 136 -9.61 -1.83 -17.00
C LEU A 136 -9.23 -0.37 -17.32
N PRO A 137 -10.13 0.40 -17.94
CA PRO A 137 -9.92 1.83 -18.12
C PRO A 137 -9.67 2.54 -16.78
N LEU A 138 -8.68 3.44 -16.74
CA LEU A 138 -8.23 4.10 -15.50
C LEU A 138 -9.34 4.94 -14.86
N ASP A 139 -10.21 5.54 -15.67
CA ASP A 139 -11.38 6.28 -15.23
C ASP A 139 -12.40 5.37 -14.52
N ILE A 140 -12.67 4.18 -15.07
CA ILE A 140 -13.56 3.17 -14.46
C ILE A 140 -13.03 2.70 -13.10
N ILE A 141 -11.72 2.42 -13.01
CA ILE A 141 -11.07 2.09 -11.73
C ILE A 141 -11.26 3.26 -10.75
N THR A 142 -11.04 4.49 -11.21
CA THR A 142 -11.11 5.70 -10.38
C THR A 142 -12.53 5.93 -9.87
N TYR A 143 -13.57 5.76 -10.70
CA TYR A 143 -14.97 5.89 -10.29
C TYR A 143 -15.33 4.93 -9.15
N ASP A 144 -14.90 3.68 -9.28
CA ASP A 144 -15.15 2.66 -8.28
C ASP A 144 -14.39 2.93 -6.96
N LEU A 145 -13.15 3.43 -7.03
CA LEU A 145 -12.39 3.87 -5.86
C LEU A 145 -13.05 5.07 -5.16
N ILE A 146 -13.45 6.10 -5.91
CA ILE A 146 -14.14 7.29 -5.40
C ILE A 146 -15.42 6.91 -4.65
N ARG A 147 -16.19 5.95 -5.20
CA ARG A 147 -17.44 5.47 -4.61
C ARG A 147 -17.26 4.88 -3.20
N ARG A 148 -16.07 4.34 -2.90
CA ARG A 148 -15.76 3.69 -1.62
C ARG A 148 -15.29 4.66 -0.55
N LEU A 149 -14.99 5.91 -0.91
CA LEU A 149 -14.55 6.90 0.07
C LEU A 149 -15.71 7.38 0.95
N PRO A 150 -15.47 7.58 2.26
CA PRO A 150 -16.46 8.16 3.17
C PRO A 150 -16.95 9.55 2.71
N LYS A 151 -18.12 9.99 3.21
CA LYS A 151 -18.68 11.32 2.91
C LYS A 151 -17.77 12.49 3.30
N SER A 152 -16.89 12.29 4.29
CA SER A 152 -15.89 13.30 4.68
C SER A 152 -14.93 13.71 3.54
N PHE A 153 -14.87 12.91 2.47
CA PHE A 153 -14.02 13.14 1.30
C PHE A 153 -14.76 13.75 0.11
N ASP A 154 -16.02 14.17 0.26
CA ASP A 154 -16.84 14.64 -0.88
C ASP A 154 -16.20 15.81 -1.66
N ASN A 155 -15.45 16.69 -0.99
CA ASN A 155 -14.67 17.74 -1.67
C ASN A 155 -13.63 17.17 -2.64
N ILE A 156 -12.94 16.10 -2.26
CA ILE A 156 -11.95 15.43 -3.12
C ILE A 156 -12.67 14.70 -4.26
N LYS A 157 -13.80 14.02 -3.97
CA LYS A 157 -14.60 13.37 -5.00
C LYS A 157 -15.01 14.36 -6.08
N GLN A 158 -15.59 15.50 -5.69
CA GLN A 158 -16.01 16.55 -6.61
C GLN A 158 -14.85 17.16 -7.39
N LYS A 159 -13.70 17.39 -6.73
CA LYS A 159 -12.52 17.96 -7.38
C LYS A 159 -12.04 17.09 -8.54
N ILE A 160 -12.10 15.76 -8.39
CA ILE A 160 -11.69 14.81 -9.42
C ILE A 160 -12.78 14.65 -10.47
N THR A 161 -14.04 14.41 -10.06
CA THR A 161 -15.15 14.13 -10.99
C THR A 161 -15.57 15.33 -11.83
N HIS A 162 -15.27 16.55 -11.39
CA HIS A 162 -15.55 17.78 -12.13
C HIS A 162 -14.29 18.36 -12.79
N SER A 163 -13.18 17.62 -12.85
CA SER A 163 -12.03 18.10 -13.62
C SER A 163 -12.44 18.28 -15.09
N LYS A 164 -11.95 19.36 -15.69
CA LYS A 164 -12.13 19.63 -17.13
C LYS A 164 -11.17 18.80 -17.98
N ASP A 165 -10.14 18.24 -17.36
CA ASP A 165 -9.18 17.36 -17.99
C ASP A 165 -9.48 15.91 -17.61
N GLY A 166 -9.82 15.10 -18.60
CA GLY A 166 -10.07 13.66 -18.39
C GLY A 166 -8.85 12.92 -17.86
N GLU A 167 -7.64 13.46 -18.09
CA GLU A 167 -6.38 12.93 -17.58
C GLU A 167 -6.25 12.97 -16.05
N ASP A 168 -7.10 13.76 -15.37
CA ASP A 168 -7.13 13.83 -13.90
C ASP A 168 -7.94 12.69 -13.26
N ILE A 169 -8.74 11.96 -14.05
CA ILE A 169 -9.57 10.87 -13.56
C ILE A 169 -8.78 9.55 -13.63
N LYS A 170 -7.71 9.48 -12.83
CA LYS A 170 -6.86 8.29 -12.70
C LYS A 170 -6.57 7.95 -11.23
N PRO A 171 -6.28 6.68 -10.92
CA PRO A 171 -6.07 6.25 -9.54
C PRO A 171 -4.93 7.00 -8.84
N GLU A 172 -3.88 7.37 -9.59
CA GLU A 172 -2.71 8.09 -9.08
C GLU A 172 -3.09 9.48 -8.57
N VAL A 173 -3.89 10.24 -9.34
CA VAL A 173 -4.35 11.59 -8.96
C VAL A 173 -5.27 11.52 -7.74
N LEU A 174 -6.15 10.51 -7.68
CA LEU A 174 -6.96 10.27 -6.50
C LEU A 174 -6.10 10.02 -5.26
N ILE A 175 -5.10 9.14 -5.39
CA ILE A 175 -4.19 8.81 -4.30
C ILE A 175 -3.42 10.06 -3.84
N ASP A 176 -2.90 10.87 -4.76
CA ASP A 176 -2.15 12.08 -4.44
C ASP A 176 -3.01 13.10 -3.68
N HIS A 177 -4.26 13.30 -4.11
CA HIS A 177 -5.20 14.15 -3.38
C HIS A 177 -5.48 13.64 -1.96
N LEU A 178 -5.64 12.32 -1.79
CA LEU A 178 -5.83 11.71 -0.47
C LEU A 178 -4.60 11.89 0.41
N GLU A 179 -3.39 11.71 -0.12
CA GLU A 179 -2.14 11.90 0.64
C GLU A 179 -1.96 13.34 1.09
N ILE A 180 -2.19 14.31 0.20
CA ILE A 180 -2.15 15.74 0.54
C ILE A 180 -3.13 16.03 1.68
N HIS A 181 -4.39 15.61 1.55
CA HIS A 181 -5.42 15.85 2.55
C HIS A 181 -5.07 15.22 3.92
N LEU A 182 -4.58 13.98 3.93
CA LEU A 182 -4.16 13.31 5.16
C LEU A 182 -2.98 14.02 5.83
N ASN A 183 -2.04 14.57 5.04
CA ASN A 183 -0.93 15.35 5.57
C ASN A 183 -1.39 16.68 6.16
N GLU A 184 -2.34 17.38 5.52
CA GLU A 184 -2.96 18.60 6.06
C GLU A 184 -3.68 18.33 7.40
N LEU A 185 -4.40 17.21 7.52
CA LEU A 185 -5.04 16.80 8.76
C LEU A 185 -4.02 16.54 9.89
N LYS A 186 -2.87 15.94 9.58
CA LYS A 186 -1.78 15.74 10.55
C LYS A 186 -1.18 17.08 11.01
N LEU A 187 -0.93 18.01 10.08
CA LEU A 187 -0.40 19.34 10.38
C LEU A 187 -1.36 20.17 11.24
N THR A 188 -2.66 20.15 10.92
CA THR A 188 -3.68 20.90 11.66
C THR A 188 -3.96 20.30 13.04
N SER A 189 -3.90 18.97 13.18
CA SER A 189 -4.01 18.29 14.48
C SER A 189 -2.79 18.55 15.37
N GLY A 190 -1.58 18.60 14.80
CA GLY A 190 -0.36 18.97 15.52
C GLY A 190 -0.32 20.45 15.95
N LYS A 191 -0.96 21.35 15.20
CA LYS A 191 -1.07 22.77 15.58
C LYS A 191 -2.01 23.00 16.77
N LYS A 192 -3.07 22.19 16.94
CA LYS A 192 -3.99 22.30 18.09
C LYS A 192 -3.31 22.03 19.44
N THR A 193 -2.25 21.22 19.49
CA THR A 193 -1.48 20.95 20.71
C THR A 193 -0.53 22.08 21.12
N TYR A 194 -0.08 22.91 20.17
CA TYR A 194 0.80 24.06 20.47
C TYR A 194 0.04 25.29 20.97
N VAL A 195 -1.17 25.53 20.46
CA VAL A 195 -1.98 26.70 20.85
C VAL A 195 -2.55 26.57 22.27
N ALA A 196 -2.69 25.34 22.80
CA ALA A 196 -3.14 25.12 24.17
C ALA A 196 -2.07 25.36 25.26
N LYS A 197 -0.79 25.62 24.89
CA LYS A 197 0.33 25.80 25.84
C LYS A 197 0.87 27.23 25.95
N THR A 198 0.25 28.20 25.31
CA THR A 198 0.63 29.63 25.44
C THR A 198 -0.59 30.48 25.81
N GLY A 199 -1.20 30.18 26.95
CA GLY A 199 -2.13 31.07 27.64
C GLY A 199 -1.35 32.02 28.54
N CYS A 200 -1.13 33.22 28.04
CA CYS A 200 -0.46 34.36 28.67
C CYS A 200 -1.15 34.78 29.99
N THR A 201 -0.33 35.05 31.01
CA THR A 201 -0.70 35.63 32.31
C THR A 201 -1.48 36.93 32.15
N THR A 202 -2.73 36.97 32.61
CA THR A 202 -3.49 38.21 32.76
C THR A 202 -2.95 39.01 33.95
N LEU A 203 -2.26 40.11 33.67
CA LEU A 203 -2.03 41.19 34.62
C LEU A 203 -3.32 42.01 34.77
N SER A 204 -3.79 42.10 36.01
CA SER A 204 -4.93 42.92 36.45
C SER A 204 -4.69 44.41 36.23
N PRO A 205 -5.73 45.18 35.87
CA PRO A 205 -5.77 46.62 36.19
C PRO A 205 -6.68 46.90 37.38
N GLN A 206 -6.16 47.73 38.28
CA GLN A 206 -6.84 48.27 39.46
C GLN A 206 -8.08 49.11 39.11
N THR A 207 -9.02 49.07 40.04
CA THR A 207 -10.30 49.78 40.15
C THR A 207 -10.21 51.31 40.15
N THR A 208 -11.22 51.98 39.58
CA THR A 208 -11.92 53.11 40.22
C THR A 208 -13.39 53.21 39.76
N PRO A 209 -14.32 53.74 40.59
CA PRO A 209 -15.75 53.45 40.48
C PRO A 209 -16.56 54.61 39.86
N ARG A 210 -17.63 54.30 39.10
CA ARG A 210 -18.68 55.29 38.81
C ARG A 210 -20.08 54.67 38.72
N ARG A 211 -20.84 54.95 39.78
CA ARG A 211 -22.31 55.11 39.90
C ARG A 211 -23.22 54.26 39.02
N THR A 212 -23.82 53.27 39.68
CA THR A 212 -25.11 52.66 39.38
C THR A 212 -26.25 53.69 39.37
N VAL A 213 -27.03 53.72 38.30
CA VAL A 213 -28.46 54.08 38.37
C VAL A 213 -29.25 52.85 37.94
N SER A 214 -30.05 52.37 38.87
CA SER A 214 -30.89 51.18 38.76
C SER A 214 -32.19 51.51 38.01
N ARG A 215 -32.58 50.65 37.07
CA ARG A 215 -34.01 50.41 36.78
C ARG A 215 -34.20 49.03 36.15
N SER A 216 -34.52 48.07 37.00
CA SER A 216 -35.31 46.90 36.65
C SER A 216 -36.73 47.34 36.24
N THR A 217 -37.34 46.68 35.26
CA THR A 217 -38.55 45.86 35.42
C THR A 217 -38.92 45.21 34.09
N LEU A 218 -39.30 43.93 34.19
CA LEU A 218 -39.85 43.01 33.20
C LEU A 218 -41.09 43.55 32.45
N ILE A 219 -41.40 42.97 31.28
CA ILE A 219 -42.57 42.07 31.05
C ILE A 219 -42.77 41.77 29.54
N ASN A 220 -43.11 40.51 29.29
CA ASN A 220 -43.49 39.82 28.04
C ASN A 220 -44.65 40.44 27.22
N ALA A 221 -44.68 40.17 25.90
CA ALA A 221 -45.77 39.50 25.14
C ALA A 221 -45.51 39.65 23.62
N ARG A 222 -45.26 38.58 22.85
CA ARG A 222 -46.22 37.72 22.10
C ARG A 222 -47.04 38.43 20.99
N ARG A 223 -46.79 37.95 19.76
CA ARG A 223 -47.72 37.68 18.63
C ARG A 223 -48.84 38.70 18.37
N THR A 224 -48.77 39.39 17.24
CA THR A 224 -49.48 39.04 15.99
C THR A 224 -48.85 39.80 14.84
#